data_AF-A0AA39LLU1-F1
#
_entry.id   AF-A0AA39LLU1-F1
#
_cell.length_a   1.000
_cell.length_b   1.000
_cell.length_c   1.000
_cell.angle_alpha   90.00
_cell.angle_beta   90.00
_cell.angle_gamma   90.00
#
_symmetry.space_group_name_H-M   'P 1'
#
loop_
_entity.id
_entity.type
_entity.pdbx_description
1 polymer ?
#
loop_
_entity_poly.entity_id
_entity_poly.type
_entity_poly.pdbx_seq_one_letter_code
_entity_poly.pdbx_strand_id
1 'polypeptide(L)'
;MFIQSNRFIYDVATLSLFVKRLLIVLFPLNPLRTVTKCYNLLGALAVLAVVIGVGRVYITDIISNGAPVPDDCFAPSCMSQHRINQTIFTIRLILTLSILFSGTALLVVLRKTPLMQKPNEAKVNKMVRYVFYLRIILEFLPVVVDQMLAITASKPLSFYIGPYGAMGYTLECCVGTFFYFRVFSKNTLTVASRSAT
;
A
#
# COMPACT_ATOMS: atom_id res chain seq x y z
N MET A 1 15.77 -1.85 -8.16
CA MET A 1 15.98 -0.80 -7.14
C MET A 1 14.85 0.25 -7.12
N PHE A 2 14.54 0.97 -8.21
CA PHE A 2 13.41 1.92 -8.29
C PHE A 2 12.04 1.33 -7.91
N ILE A 3 11.80 0.06 -8.25
CA ILE A 3 10.54 -0.66 -7.97
C ILE A 3 10.25 -0.74 -6.46
N GLN A 4 11.29 -0.82 -5.63
CA GLN A 4 11.15 -1.03 -4.19
C GLN A 4 10.80 0.28 -3.46
N SER A 5 11.44 1.39 -3.82
CA SER A 5 11.10 2.72 -3.29
C SER A 5 9.67 3.12 -3.64
N ASN A 6 9.23 2.84 -4.88
CA ASN A 6 7.86 3.14 -5.31
C ASN A 6 6.82 2.36 -4.51
N ARG A 7 7.13 1.10 -4.17
CA ARG A 7 6.25 0.26 -3.36
C ARG A 7 6.07 0.82 -1.95
N PHE A 8 7.14 1.21 -1.26
CA PHE A 8 7.04 1.79 0.08
C PHE A 8 6.18 3.06 0.11
N ILE A 9 6.33 3.93 -0.90
CA ILE A 9 5.52 5.14 -1.01
C ILE A 9 4.03 4.77 -1.19
N TYR A 10 3.73 3.82 -2.07
CA TYR A 10 2.38 3.32 -2.32
C TYR A 10 1.73 2.75 -1.05
N ASP A 11 2.50 1.96 -0.33
CA ASP A 11 2.16 1.30 0.91
C ASP A 11 1.76 2.30 2.00
N VAL A 12 2.60 3.31 2.22
CA VAL A 12 2.31 4.37 3.19
C VAL A 12 1.14 5.24 2.73
N ALA A 13 1.03 5.54 1.43
CA ALA A 13 -0.11 6.28 0.89
C ALA A 13 -1.42 5.52 1.12
N THR A 14 -1.41 4.20 0.94
CA THR A 14 -2.58 3.33 1.17
C THR A 14 -2.95 3.28 2.65
N LEU A 15 -1.96 3.10 3.54
CA LEU A 15 -2.18 3.15 4.98
C LEU A 15 -2.78 4.50 5.40
N SER A 16 -2.21 5.60 4.91
CA SER A 16 -2.71 6.96 5.15
C SER A 16 -4.15 7.13 4.69
N LEU A 17 -4.50 6.57 3.53
CA LEU A 17 -5.87 6.58 2.99
C LEU A 17 -6.83 5.81 3.89
N PHE A 18 -6.47 4.61 4.35
CA PHE A 18 -7.31 3.81 5.24
C PHE A 18 -7.50 4.46 6.60
N VAL A 19 -6.44 4.96 7.22
CA VAL A 19 -6.51 5.67 8.51
C VAL A 19 -7.37 6.92 8.39
N LYS A 20 -7.17 7.74 7.35
CA LYS A 20 -7.98 8.94 7.11
C LYS A 20 -9.46 8.61 6.95
N ARG A 21 -9.79 7.60 6.13
CA ARG A 21 -11.17 7.14 5.94
C ARG A 21 -11.76 6.60 7.24
N LEU A 22 -11.00 5.81 8.00
CA LEU A 22 -11.44 5.25 9.27
C LEU A 22 -11.81 6.36 10.26
N LEU A 23 -10.97 7.39 10.37
CA LEU A 23 -11.22 8.54 11.24
C LEU A 23 -12.45 9.34 10.82
N ILE A 24 -12.62 9.60 9.51
CA ILE A 24 -13.80 10.32 8.99
C ILE A 24 -15.10 9.57 9.32
N VAL A 25 -15.08 8.24 9.27
CA VAL A 25 -16.27 7.42 9.56
C VAL A 25 -16.51 7.24 11.06
N LEU A 26 -15.46 7.04 11.87
CA LEU A 26 -15.58 6.88 13.33
C LEU A 26 -15.97 8.19 14.03
N PHE A 27 -15.38 9.29 13.58
CA PHE A 27 -15.60 10.60 14.13
C PHE A 27 -16.22 11.47 13.04
N PRO A 28 -17.56 11.47 12.89
CA PRO A 28 -18.27 12.49 12.11
C PRO A 28 -18.19 13.82 12.88
N LEU A 29 -16.97 14.28 13.19
CA LEU A 29 -16.71 15.57 13.76
C LEU A 29 -17.18 16.57 12.71
N ASN A 30 -18.13 17.42 13.11
CA ASN A 30 -18.48 18.64 12.40
C ASN A 30 -17.20 19.34 11.90
N PRO A 31 -17.25 20.04 10.75
CA PRO A 31 -16.10 20.36 9.90
C PRO A 31 -15.10 21.31 10.58
N LEU A 32 -14.34 20.80 11.53
CA LEU A 32 -13.16 21.45 12.08
C LEU A 32 -12.06 21.24 11.04
N ARG A 33 -12.04 22.18 10.09
CA ARG A 33 -11.03 22.32 9.04
C ARG A 33 -9.60 22.17 9.59
N THR A 34 -9.40 22.55 10.85
CA THR A 34 -8.14 22.42 11.61
C THR A 34 -7.76 20.97 11.90
N VAL A 35 -8.69 20.12 12.32
CA VAL A 35 -8.44 18.70 12.62
C VAL A 35 -8.06 17.95 11.34
N THR A 36 -8.76 18.24 10.25
CA THR A 36 -8.46 17.62 8.93
C THR A 36 -7.07 18.05 8.42
N LYS A 37 -6.68 19.31 8.61
CA LYS A 37 -5.33 19.81 8.29
C LYS A 37 -4.26 19.12 9.14
N CYS A 38 -4.50 18.98 10.45
CA CYS A 38 -3.58 18.32 11.37
C CYS A 38 -3.33 16.86 10.95
N TYR A 39 -4.38 16.11 10.61
CA TYR A 39 -4.24 14.72 10.15
C TYR A 39 -3.52 14.60 8.80
N ASN A 40 -3.81 15.48 7.83
CA ASN A 40 -3.06 15.47 6.57
C ASN A 40 -1.57 15.77 6.81
N LEU A 41 -1.26 16.71 7.72
CA LEU A 41 0.11 17.02 8.11
C LEU A 41 0.77 15.83 8.82
N LEU A 42 0.07 15.18 9.75
CA LEU A 42 0.57 14.01 10.48
C LEU A 42 0.83 12.83 9.53
N GLY A 43 -0.08 12.59 8.58
CA GLY A 43 0.10 11.58 7.54
C GLY A 43 1.30 11.90 6.64
N ALA A 44 1.45 13.15 6.20
CA ALA A 44 2.60 13.59 5.41
C ALA A 44 3.93 13.44 6.18
N LEU A 45 3.94 13.79 7.48
CA LEU A 45 5.10 13.62 8.35
C LEU A 45 5.44 12.14 8.58
N ALA A 46 4.43 11.27 8.75
CA ALA A 46 4.64 9.83 8.85
C ALA A 46 5.24 9.27 7.57
N VAL A 47 4.75 9.70 6.39
CA VAL A 47 5.35 9.32 5.09
C VAL A 47 6.80 9.78 5.00
N LEU A 48 7.08 11.03 5.36
CA LEU A 48 8.43 11.59 5.33
C LEU A 48 9.38 10.84 6.28
N ALA A 49 8.94 10.53 7.50
CA ALA A 49 9.72 9.80 8.48
C ALA A 49 10.07 8.38 8.01
N VAL A 50 9.11 7.68 7.39
CA VAL A 50 9.36 6.35 6.80
C VAL A 50 10.38 6.44 5.66
N VAL A 51 10.24 7.42 4.76
CA VAL A 51 11.20 7.63 3.66
C VAL A 51 12.61 7.89 4.18
N ILE A 52 12.74 8.73 5.21
CA ILE A 52 14.04 9.02 5.85
C ILE A 52 14.60 7.78 6.54
N GLY A 53 13.77 7.03 7.28
CA GLY A 53 14.18 5.82 7.97
C GLY A 53 14.70 4.74 7.02
N VAL A 54 13.95 4.47 5.94
CA VAL A 54 14.39 3.54 4.89
C VAL A 54 15.66 4.05 4.20
N GLY A 55 15.75 5.35 3.91
CA GLY A 55 16.94 5.96 3.32
C GLY A 55 18.17 5.84 4.22
N ARG A 56 18.02 6.01 5.54
CA ARG A 56 19.09 5.85 6.52
C ARG A 56 19.60 4.42 6.59
N VAL A 57 18.70 3.45 6.78
CA VAL A 57 19.06 2.01 6.81
C VAL A 57 19.79 1.62 5.52
N TYR A 58 19.32 2.13 4.38
CA TYR A 58 19.91 1.87 3.08
C TYR A 58 21.34 2.43 2.96
N ILE A 59 21.54 3.70 3.31
CA ILE A 59 22.86 4.36 3.24
C ILE A 59 23.85 3.68 4.19
N THR A 60 23.43 3.37 5.42
CA THR A 60 24.33 2.82 6.43
C THR A 60 24.69 1.36 6.16
N ASP A 61 23.76 0.52 5.71
CA ASP A 61 24.04 -0.91 5.54
C ASP A 61 24.74 -1.26 4.21
N ILE A 62 24.46 -0.54 3.12
CA ILE A 62 25.03 -0.87 1.80
C ILE A 62 26.44 -0.29 1.65
N ILE A 63 26.63 0.97 2.03
CA ILE A 63 27.92 1.65 1.83
C ILE A 63 28.95 1.14 2.84
N SER A 64 28.53 0.81 4.06
CA SER A 64 29.46 0.39 5.11
C SER A 64 29.92 -1.06 5.00
N ASN A 65 29.14 -1.95 4.39
CA ASN A 65 29.37 -3.41 4.47
C ASN A 65 29.24 -4.15 3.12
N GLY A 66 29.12 -3.44 1.99
CA GLY A 66 28.93 -4.06 0.68
C GLY A 66 30.20 -4.77 0.19
N ALA A 67 30.22 -6.11 0.21
CA ALA A 67 31.13 -6.88 -0.62
C ALA A 67 30.75 -6.70 -2.10
N PRO A 68 31.72 -6.66 -3.04
CA PRO A 68 31.41 -6.52 -4.46
C PRO A 68 30.51 -7.66 -4.94
N VAL A 69 29.45 -7.32 -5.68
CA VAL A 69 28.54 -8.29 -6.29
C VAL A 69 29.34 -9.05 -7.37
N PRO A 70 29.31 -10.39 -7.41
CA PRO A 70 30.01 -11.14 -8.44
C PRO A 70 29.48 -10.80 -9.83
N ASP A 71 30.39 -10.66 -10.81
CA ASP A 71 30.12 -10.09 -12.14
C ASP A 71 29.04 -10.82 -12.95
N ASP A 72 28.73 -12.07 -12.60
CA ASP A 72 27.74 -12.91 -13.29
C ASP A 72 26.40 -13.06 -12.57
N CYS A 73 26.13 -12.28 -11.52
CA CYS A 73 24.89 -12.44 -10.78
C CYS A 73 23.96 -11.23 -10.75
N PHE A 74 23.11 -11.18 -11.78
CA PHE A 74 21.99 -10.24 -11.90
C PHE A 74 20.70 -10.71 -11.20
N ALA A 75 20.70 -11.92 -10.63
CA ALA A 75 19.54 -12.46 -9.93
C ALA A 75 19.39 -11.82 -8.54
N PRO A 76 18.16 -11.51 -8.08
CA PRO A 76 17.90 -10.99 -6.73
C PRO A 76 18.45 -11.90 -5.62
N SER A 77 18.60 -13.20 -5.93
CA SER A 77 19.22 -14.23 -5.09
C SER A 77 20.69 -13.94 -4.74
N CYS A 78 21.41 -13.20 -5.58
CA CYS A 78 22.83 -12.90 -5.37
C CYS A 78 23.12 -11.58 -4.67
N MET A 79 22.11 -10.71 -4.51
CA MET A 79 22.15 -9.64 -3.50
C MET A 79 21.90 -10.23 -2.10
N SER A 80 22.69 -11.24 -1.75
CA SER A 80 22.63 -12.02 -0.51
C SER A 80 23.24 -11.26 0.67
N GLN A 81 23.00 -9.96 0.76
CA GLN A 81 23.26 -9.22 1.99
C GLN A 81 22.13 -9.57 2.97
N HIS A 82 22.30 -10.75 3.59
CA HIS A 82 21.28 -11.46 4.36
C HIS A 82 20.62 -10.58 5.43
N ARG A 83 21.37 -9.64 6.01
CA ARG A 83 20.89 -8.66 7.00
C ARG A 83 19.96 -7.59 6.43
N ILE A 84 20.28 -7.04 5.26
CA ILE A 84 19.46 -6.00 4.62
C ILE A 84 18.11 -6.57 4.22
N ASN A 85 18.11 -7.81 3.70
CA ASN A 85 16.89 -8.49 3.32
C ASN A 85 16.00 -8.80 4.53
N GLN A 86 16.57 -9.14 5.69
CA GLN A 86 15.80 -9.35 6.92
C GLN A 86 15.15 -8.05 7.44
N THR A 87 15.89 -6.94 7.50
CA THR A 87 15.35 -5.65 7.98
C THR A 87 14.23 -5.16 7.06
N ILE A 88 14.46 -5.20 5.74
CA ILE A 88 13.45 -4.80 4.74
C ILE A 88 12.22 -5.69 4.82
N PHE A 89 12.40 -7.00 4.95
CA PHE A 89 11.29 -7.95 5.10
C PHE A 89 10.48 -7.65 6.37
N THR A 90 11.17 -7.36 7.48
CA THR A 90 10.53 -7.03 8.77
C THR A 90 9.71 -5.74 8.67
N ILE A 91 10.28 -4.66 8.11
CA ILE A 91 9.55 -3.40 7.89
C ILE A 91 8.33 -3.64 7.01
N ARG A 92 8.50 -4.39 5.91
CA ARG A 92 7.41 -4.72 5.00
C ARG A 92 6.30 -5.49 5.70
N LEU A 93 6.64 -6.47 6.53
CA LEU A 93 5.69 -7.27 7.28
C LEU A 93 4.90 -6.40 8.28
N ILE A 94 5.57 -5.54 9.03
CA ILE A 94 4.92 -4.60 9.97
C ILE A 94 3.94 -3.69 9.23
N LEU A 95 4.36 -3.17 8.08
CA LEU A 95 3.55 -2.25 7.31
C LEU A 95 2.34 -2.96 6.67
N THR A 96 2.51 -4.16 6.10
CA THR A 96 1.41 -4.98 5.60
C THR A 96 0.42 -5.32 6.72
N LEU A 97 0.90 -5.69 7.91
CA LEU A 97 0.04 -5.94 9.07
C LEU A 97 -0.74 -4.68 9.50
N SER A 98 -0.10 -3.51 9.47
CA SER A 98 -0.74 -2.22 9.79
C SER A 98 -1.86 -1.89 8.80
N ILE A 99 -1.65 -2.17 7.51
CA ILE A 99 -2.67 -1.99 6.48
C ILE A 99 -3.82 -2.99 6.63
N LEU A 100 -3.52 -4.24 6.99
CA LEU A 100 -4.54 -5.25 7.28
C LEU A 100 -5.38 -4.85 8.48
N PHE A 101 -4.75 -4.41 9.58
CA PHE A 101 -5.45 -3.97 10.77
C PHE A 101 -6.33 -2.73 10.50
N SER A 102 -5.78 -1.70 9.85
CA SER A 102 -6.54 -0.49 9.51
C SER A 102 -7.67 -0.76 8.50
N GLY A 103 -7.43 -1.60 7.50
CA GLY A 103 -8.42 -1.99 6.51
C GLY A 103 -9.54 -2.88 7.08
N THR A 104 -9.22 -3.82 7.96
CA THR A 104 -10.23 -4.62 8.68
C THR A 104 -11.07 -3.75 9.61
N ALA A 105 -10.45 -2.85 10.37
CA ALA A 105 -11.17 -1.88 11.20
C ALA A 105 -12.13 -1.04 10.35
N LEU A 106 -11.66 -0.54 9.20
CA LEU A 106 -12.50 0.22 8.27
C LEU A 106 -13.68 -0.61 7.73
N LEU A 107 -13.46 -1.87 7.39
CA LEU A 107 -14.54 -2.78 6.95
C LEU A 107 -15.59 -3.00 8.04
N VAL A 108 -15.15 -3.24 9.27
CA VAL A 108 -16.05 -3.44 10.42
C VAL A 108 -16.89 -2.19 10.66
N VAL A 109 -16.27 -1.02 10.67
CA VAL A 109 -16.97 0.26 10.84
C VAL A 109 -17.96 0.49 9.69
N LEU A 110 -17.53 0.30 8.43
CA LEU A 110 -18.40 0.46 7.26
C LEU A 110 -19.58 -0.53 7.22
N ARG A 111 -19.49 -1.68 7.89
CA ARG A 111 -20.63 -2.61 8.04
C ARG A 111 -21.61 -2.11 9.10
N LYS A 112 -21.10 -1.49 10.18
CA LYS A 112 -21.94 -0.98 11.28
C LYS A 112 -22.63 0.35 10.96
N THR A 113 -22.10 1.15 10.03
CA THR A 113 -22.65 2.48 9.68
C THR A 113 -23.19 2.59 8.24
N PRO A 114 -24.20 1.78 7.84
CA PRO A 114 -24.76 1.84 6.49
C PRO A 114 -25.53 3.15 6.20
N LEU A 115 -26.07 3.81 7.24
CA LEU A 115 -27.05 4.90 7.12
C LEU A 115 -26.47 6.28 6.73
N MET A 116 -25.14 6.48 6.78
CA MET A 116 -24.52 7.80 6.50
C MET A 116 -23.86 7.92 5.11
N GLN A 117 -24.06 6.95 4.22
CA GLN A 117 -23.35 6.94 2.94
C GLN A 117 -24.05 7.81 1.89
N LYS A 118 -23.54 9.02 1.68
CA LYS A 118 -23.83 9.80 0.47
C LYS A 118 -23.53 8.94 -0.78
N PRO A 119 -24.30 9.06 -1.88
CA PRO A 119 -24.13 8.21 -3.06
C PRO A 119 -22.72 8.30 -3.68
N ASN A 120 -22.05 9.45 -3.56
CA ASN A 120 -20.65 9.60 -3.97
C ASN A 120 -19.66 8.88 -3.05
N GLU A 121 -19.91 8.87 -1.74
CA GLU A 121 -19.06 8.17 -0.76
C GLU A 121 -19.22 6.64 -0.86
N ALA A 122 -20.41 6.15 -1.22
CA ALA A 122 -20.65 4.73 -1.44
C ALA A 122 -19.73 4.16 -2.55
N LYS A 123 -19.51 4.91 -3.64
CA LYS A 123 -18.61 4.52 -4.73
C LYS A 123 -17.16 4.40 -4.25
N VAL A 124 -16.69 5.39 -3.49
CA VAL A 124 -15.31 5.39 -2.99
C VAL A 124 -15.12 4.31 -1.93
N ASN A 125 -16.09 4.11 -1.03
CA ASN A 125 -16.05 3.01 -0.06
C ASN A 125 -15.98 1.65 -0.78
N LYS A 126 -16.72 1.47 -1.87
CA LYS A 126 -16.64 0.25 -2.68
C LYS A 126 -15.25 0.07 -3.30
N MET A 127 -14.65 1.13 -3.84
CA MET A 127 -13.28 1.10 -4.36
C MET A 127 -12.26 0.70 -3.28
N VAL A 128 -12.35 1.31 -2.11
CA VAL A 128 -11.47 1.02 -0.96
C VAL A 128 -11.57 -0.43 -0.53
N ARG A 129 -12.78 -1.01 -0.52
CA ARG A 129 -12.98 -2.45 -0.26
C ARG A 129 -12.29 -3.33 -1.28
N TYR A 130 -12.37 -3.00 -2.58
CA TYR A 130 -11.70 -3.78 -3.62
C TYR A 130 -10.18 -3.72 -3.49
N VAL A 131 -9.61 -2.54 -3.27
CA VAL A 131 -8.16 -2.38 -3.04
C VAL A 131 -7.72 -3.23 -1.85
N PHE A 132 -8.48 -3.21 -0.76
CA PHE A 132 -8.19 -4.04 0.40
C PHE A 132 -8.21 -5.55 0.09
N TYR A 133 -9.21 -6.04 -0.65
CA TYR A 133 -9.27 -7.46 -1.02
C TYR A 133 -8.16 -7.87 -1.99
N LEU A 134 -7.84 -7.02 -2.97
CA LEU A 134 -6.71 -7.26 -3.87
C LEU A 134 -5.42 -7.41 -3.07
N ARG A 135 -5.21 -6.56 -2.06
CA ARG A 135 -4.04 -6.62 -1.22
C ARG A 135 -3.95 -7.90 -0.39
N ILE A 136 -5.07 -8.39 0.14
CA ILE A 136 -5.11 -9.69 0.81
C ILE A 136 -4.69 -10.81 -0.14
N ILE A 137 -5.26 -10.83 -1.36
CA ILE A 137 -5.07 -11.93 -2.32
C ILE A 137 -3.69 -11.88 -2.97
N LEU A 138 -3.20 -10.70 -3.34
CA LEU A 138 -1.98 -10.52 -4.14
C LEU A 138 -0.72 -10.32 -3.30
N GLU A 139 -0.85 -9.90 -2.03
CA GLU A 139 0.30 -9.63 -1.17
C GLU A 139 0.30 -10.50 0.08
N PHE A 140 -0.75 -10.43 0.91
CA PHE A 140 -0.74 -11.13 2.20
C PHE A 140 -0.75 -12.65 2.04
N LEU A 141 -1.64 -13.18 1.22
CA LEU A 141 -1.80 -14.62 1.05
C LEU A 141 -0.53 -15.28 0.46
N PRO A 142 0.11 -14.74 -0.59
CA PRO A 142 1.39 -15.28 -1.07
C PRO A 142 2.50 -15.24 -0.01
N VAL A 143 2.58 -14.20 0.82
CA VAL A 143 3.59 -14.12 1.90
C VAL A 143 3.34 -15.17 2.96
N VAL A 144 2.08 -15.39 3.37
CA VAL A 144 1.73 -16.45 4.33
C VAL A 144 2.04 -17.83 3.75
N VAL A 145 1.68 -18.08 2.48
CA VAL A 145 1.96 -19.35 1.81
C VAL A 145 3.48 -19.58 1.67
N ASP A 146 4.24 -18.54 1.33
CA ASP A 146 5.71 -18.59 1.26
C ASP A 146 6.33 -18.92 2.62
N GLN A 147 5.84 -18.31 3.70
CA GLN A 147 6.30 -18.61 5.05
C GLN A 147 5.97 -20.05 5.48
N MET A 148 4.77 -20.53 5.17
CA MET A 148 4.36 -21.90 5.48
C MET A 148 5.17 -22.93 4.67
N LEU A 149 5.45 -22.66 3.40
CA LEU A 149 6.31 -23.50 2.56
C LEU A 149 7.77 -23.47 3.00
N ALA A 150 8.27 -22.32 3.43
CA ALA A 150 9.62 -22.21 3.99
C ALA A 150 9.79 -23.08 5.24
N ILE A 151 8.77 -23.13 6.12
CA ILE A 151 8.78 -23.96 7.33
C ILE A 151 8.62 -25.46 6.99
N THR A 152 7.72 -25.81 6.06
CA THR A 152 7.36 -27.21 5.79
C THR A 152 8.26 -27.91 4.77
N ALA A 153 8.63 -27.23 3.69
CA ALA A 153 9.33 -27.81 2.55
C ALA A 153 10.79 -27.33 2.43
N SER A 154 11.27 -26.44 3.32
CA SER A 154 12.60 -25.78 3.27
C SER A 154 12.90 -25.01 1.97
N LYS A 155 11.90 -24.88 1.09
CA LYS A 155 11.99 -24.18 -0.19
C LYS A 155 10.93 -23.08 -0.22
N PRO A 156 11.32 -21.80 -0.37
CA PRO A 156 10.36 -20.73 -0.47
C PRO A 156 9.60 -20.80 -1.81
N LEU A 157 8.35 -20.36 -1.82
CA LEU A 157 7.50 -20.19 -3.01
C LEU A 157 8.16 -19.28 -4.06
N SER A 158 8.93 -18.29 -3.60
CA SER A 158 9.71 -17.41 -4.47
C SER A 158 10.70 -18.16 -5.37
N PHE A 159 11.13 -19.37 -4.99
CA PHE A 159 11.97 -20.22 -5.84
C PHE A 159 11.21 -20.74 -7.08
N TYR A 160 9.92 -21.03 -6.94
CA TYR A 160 9.12 -21.63 -8.02
C TYR A 160 8.46 -20.58 -8.92
N ILE A 161 7.88 -19.54 -8.32
CA ILE A 161 7.10 -18.52 -9.02
C ILE A 161 7.97 -17.31 -9.39
N GLY A 162 9.13 -17.17 -8.75
CA GLY A 162 9.96 -15.98 -8.86
C GLY A 162 9.44 -14.85 -7.97
N PRO A 163 9.66 -13.57 -8.34
CA PRO A 163 9.32 -12.40 -7.53
C PRO A 163 7.80 -12.11 -7.55
N TYR A 164 6.99 -13.02 -6.99
CA TYR A 164 5.53 -12.91 -6.92
C TYR A 164 5.07 -11.60 -6.28
N GLY A 165 5.87 -11.04 -5.35
CA GLY A 165 5.58 -9.74 -4.75
C GLY A 165 5.59 -8.59 -5.75
N ALA A 166 6.47 -8.61 -6.76
CA ALA A 166 6.49 -7.60 -7.81
C ALA A 166 5.30 -7.74 -8.75
N MET A 167 4.94 -8.99 -9.12
CA MET A 167 3.77 -9.30 -9.94
C MET A 167 2.45 -8.90 -9.25
N GLY A 168 2.31 -9.21 -7.96
CA GLY A 168 1.13 -8.81 -7.18
C GLY A 168 0.98 -7.29 -7.14
N TYR A 169 2.08 -6.56 -6.94
CA TYR A 169 2.08 -5.10 -6.92
C TYR A 169 1.71 -4.49 -8.29
N THR A 170 2.28 -4.99 -9.39
CA THR A 170 1.94 -4.47 -10.73
C THR A 170 0.46 -4.73 -11.07
N LEU A 171 -0.06 -5.90 -10.74
CA LEU A 171 -1.49 -6.22 -10.89
C LEU A 171 -2.36 -5.30 -10.04
N GLU A 172 -2.00 -5.06 -8.78
CA GLU A 172 -2.71 -4.14 -7.89
C GLU A 172 -2.74 -2.72 -8.48
N CYS A 173 -1.62 -2.21 -8.98
CA CYS A 173 -1.55 -0.90 -9.64
C CYS A 173 -2.41 -0.86 -10.92
N CYS A 174 -2.34 -1.88 -11.77
CA CYS A 174 -3.13 -1.95 -13.01
C CYS A 174 -4.64 -1.94 -12.71
N VAL A 175 -5.07 -2.79 -11.77
CA VAL A 175 -6.48 -2.88 -11.38
C VAL A 175 -6.94 -1.61 -10.67
N GLY A 176 -6.11 -1.06 -9.78
CA GLY A 176 -6.37 0.20 -9.08
C GLY A 176 -6.56 1.38 -10.04
N THR A 177 -5.68 1.50 -11.03
CA THR A 177 -5.79 2.50 -12.11
C THR A 177 -7.05 2.31 -12.94
N PHE A 178 -7.37 1.07 -13.34
CA PHE A 178 -8.59 0.76 -14.08
C PHE A 178 -9.86 1.18 -13.30
N PHE A 179 -9.93 0.85 -12.00
CA PHE A 179 -11.05 1.27 -11.15
C PHE A 179 -11.10 2.78 -10.97
N TYR A 180 -9.96 3.44 -10.79
CA TYR A 180 -9.90 4.90 -10.71
C TYR A 180 -10.49 5.55 -11.96
N PHE A 181 -10.03 5.15 -13.15
CA PHE A 181 -10.59 5.64 -14.41
C PHE A 181 -12.09 5.39 -14.50
N ARG A 182 -12.57 4.19 -14.17
CA ARG A 182 -14.00 3.87 -14.24
C ARG A 182 -14.86 4.72 -13.27
N VAL A 183 -14.33 5.05 -12.09
CA VAL A 183 -15.03 5.85 -11.07
C VAL A 183 -15.05 7.32 -11.46
N PHE A 184 -13.95 7.87 -11.98
CA PHE A 184 -13.81 9.31 -12.25
C PHE A 184 -14.13 9.74 -13.69
N SER A 185 -14.04 8.84 -14.67
CA SER A 185 -14.32 9.14 -16.10
C SER A 185 -15.78 9.47 -16.39
N LYS A 186 -16.72 9.23 -15.46
CA LYS A 186 -18.15 9.53 -15.66
C LYS A 186 -18.55 10.95 -15.28
N ASN A 187 -17.62 11.77 -14.77
CA ASN A 187 -17.89 13.14 -14.34
C ASN A 187 -17.39 14.19 -15.34
N THR A 188 -17.04 13.80 -16.57
CA THR A 188 -16.66 14.75 -17.62
C THR A 188 -17.90 15.54 -18.04
N LEU A 189 -17.98 16.73 -17.45
CA LEU A 189 -18.95 17.81 -17.62
C LEU A 189 -19.66 17.81 -18.97
N THR A 190 -20.99 17.67 -18.94
CA THR A 190 -21.87 18.30 -19.93
C THR A 190 -21.70 19.80 -19.75
N VAL A 191 -20.74 20.40 -20.46
CA VAL A 191 -20.64 21.86 -20.57
C VAL A 191 -21.91 22.30 -21.29
N ALA A 192 -22.91 22.74 -20.53
CA ALA A 192 -24.08 23.40 -21.09
C ALA A 192 -23.55 24.64 -21.83
N SER A 193 -23.55 24.59 -23.16
CA SER A 193 -23.34 25.74 -24.01
C SER A 193 -24.43 26.76 -23.64
N ARG A 194 -24.08 27.76 -22.84
CA ARG A 194 -24.90 28.96 -22.68
C ARG A 194 -24.95 29.61 -24.07
N SER A 195 -26.05 29.41 -24.77
CA SER A 195 -26.42 30.22 -25.92
C SER A 195 -26.56 31.66 -25.44
N ALA A 196 -25.63 32.51 -25.88
CA ALA A 196 -25.77 33.95 -25.75
C ALA A 196 -26.89 34.40 -26.70
N THR A 197 -27.92 35.02 -26.14
CA THR A 197 -28.90 35.87 -26.82
C THR A 197 -28.79 37.25 -26.21
#